data_AF-A0A6P0XTT4-F1
#
_entry.id   AF-A0A6P0XTT4-F1
#
_cell.length_a   1.000
_cell.length_b   1.000
_cell.length_c   1.000
_cell.angle_alpha   90.00
_cell.angle_beta   90.00
_cell.angle_gamma   90.00
#
_symmetry.space_group_name_H-M   'P 1'
#
loop_
_entity.id
_entity.type
_entity.pdbx_description
1 polymer ?
#
loop_
_entity_poly.entity_id
_entity_poly.type
_entity_poly.pdbx_seq_one_letter_code
_entity_poly.pdbx_strand_id
1 'polypeptide(L)'
;MTIQDPRILIILLNDLLEELKRWTITTRDTLTDMSWYQNQGEEKVTQAQYHAAIVQNQANNDREAVDSADNEVNQLLSDCYQALDNAQQNLRQAENSQHEAQSTLNHWETELNLAQIWLEQAEARLQSAIKEREQAEIDVRNKESDLQSAETALSNCESSGHTDDEGRYHAPNCSGESARVSRAESAVLDARQNLDRAIAEEAAARNEVRRAQARVNSCYSAVGYAQEADSRASVAFN
;
A
#
# COMPACT_ATOMS: atom_id res chain seq x y z
N MET A 1 -45.96 -13.13 -124.25
CA MET A 1 -45.11 -12.07 -124.83
C MET A 1 -43.83 -12.72 -125.29
N THR A 2 -43.74 -13.03 -126.58
CA THR A 2 -42.67 -13.83 -127.19
C THR A 2 -41.42 -12.97 -127.39
N ILE A 3 -40.42 -13.17 -126.54
CA ILE A 3 -39.07 -12.62 -126.73
C ILE A 3 -38.42 -13.42 -127.86
N GLN A 4 -38.69 -13.04 -129.11
CA GLN A 4 -38.13 -13.67 -130.33
C GLN A 4 -37.02 -12.84 -130.99
N ASP A 5 -36.67 -11.67 -130.42
CA ASP A 5 -35.49 -10.92 -130.85
C ASP A 5 -34.27 -11.34 -130.01
N PRO A 6 -33.29 -12.05 -130.59
CA PRO A 6 -32.09 -12.47 -129.88
C PRO A 6 -31.28 -11.27 -129.32
N ARG A 7 -31.44 -10.06 -129.86
CA ARG A 7 -30.78 -8.85 -129.33
C ARG A 7 -31.38 -8.40 -128.00
N ILE A 8 -32.70 -8.51 -127.82
CA ILE A 8 -33.39 -8.19 -126.55
C ILE A 8 -33.07 -9.23 -125.49
N LEU A 9 -32.99 -10.51 -125.88
CA LEU A 9 -32.60 -11.60 -124.98
C LEU A 9 -31.15 -11.42 -124.47
N ILE A 10 -30.23 -10.98 -125.34
CA ILE A 10 -28.84 -10.68 -124.97
C ILE A 10 -28.76 -9.50 -123.99
N ILE A 11 -29.56 -8.45 -124.18
CA ILE A 11 -29.62 -7.29 -123.27
C ILE A 11 -30.17 -7.71 -121.90
N LEU A 12 -31.30 -8.44 -121.86
CA LEU A 12 -31.90 -8.94 -120.61
C LEU A 12 -30.98 -9.90 -119.86
N LEU A 13 -30.28 -10.80 -120.58
CA LEU A 13 -29.31 -11.70 -119.99
C LEU A 13 -28.09 -10.94 -119.46
N ASN A 14 -27.60 -9.91 -120.17
CA ASN A 14 -26.51 -9.07 -119.68
C ASN A 14 -26.92 -8.23 -118.46
N ASP A 15 -28.12 -7.67 -118.43
CA ASP A 15 -28.65 -6.94 -117.28
C ASP A 15 -28.78 -7.86 -116.05
N LEU A 16 -29.28 -9.08 -116.26
CA LEU A 16 -29.38 -10.09 -115.21
C LEU A 16 -27.99 -10.56 -114.73
N LEU A 17 -27.01 -10.63 -115.63
CA LEU A 17 -25.60 -10.92 -115.29
C LEU A 17 -24.96 -9.78 -114.49
N GLU A 18 -25.24 -8.53 -114.84
CA GLU A 18 -24.80 -7.35 -114.11
C GLU A 18 -25.50 -7.22 -112.74
N GLU A 19 -26.79 -7.52 -112.64
CA GLU A 19 -27.50 -7.59 -111.35
C GLU A 19 -26.94 -8.72 -110.48
N LEU A 20 -26.69 -9.91 -111.02
CA LEU A 20 -26.07 -11.01 -110.27
C LEU A 20 -24.66 -10.67 -109.80
N LYS A 21 -23.86 -9.96 -110.61
CA LYS A 21 -22.55 -9.45 -110.19
C LYS A 21 -22.67 -8.44 -109.06
N ARG A 22 -23.58 -7.46 -109.18
CA ARG A 22 -23.86 -6.47 -108.12
C ARG A 22 -24.31 -7.15 -106.84
N TRP A 23 -25.25 -8.09 -106.91
CA TRP A 23 -25.71 -8.88 -105.77
C TRP A 23 -24.58 -9.68 -105.14
N THR A 24 -23.70 -10.30 -105.93
CA THR A 24 -22.54 -11.04 -105.43
C THR A 24 -21.56 -10.12 -104.68
N ILE A 25 -21.31 -8.92 -105.22
CA ILE A 25 -20.46 -7.90 -104.59
C ILE A 25 -21.11 -7.40 -103.29
N THR A 26 -22.35 -6.95 -103.33
CA THR A 26 -23.07 -6.45 -102.14
C THR A 26 -23.21 -7.50 -101.06
N THR A 27 -23.47 -8.76 -101.42
CA THR A 27 -23.54 -9.87 -100.45
C THR A 27 -22.18 -10.12 -99.81
N ARG A 28 -21.09 -10.11 -100.59
CA ARG A 28 -19.71 -10.24 -100.07
C ARG A 28 -19.33 -9.10 -99.15
N ASP A 29 -19.64 -7.87 -99.52
CA ASP A 29 -19.36 -6.68 -98.72
C ASP A 29 -20.16 -6.73 -97.41
N THR A 30 -21.44 -7.08 -97.48
CA THR A 30 -22.30 -7.26 -96.30
C THR A 30 -21.77 -8.38 -95.39
N LEU A 31 -21.32 -9.51 -95.94
CA LEU A 31 -20.76 -10.62 -95.16
C LEU A 31 -19.46 -10.18 -94.46
N THR A 32 -18.66 -9.37 -95.15
CA THR A 32 -17.40 -8.81 -94.63
C THR A 32 -17.67 -7.84 -93.49
N ASP A 33 -18.65 -6.94 -93.66
CA ASP A 33 -19.11 -6.02 -92.62
C ASP A 33 -19.66 -6.79 -91.41
N MET A 34 -20.49 -7.81 -91.63
CA MET A 34 -21.01 -8.67 -90.55
C MET A 34 -19.89 -9.37 -89.78
N SER A 35 -18.91 -9.96 -90.48
CA SER A 35 -17.74 -10.55 -89.83
C SER A 35 -16.92 -9.52 -89.06
N TRP A 36 -16.77 -8.30 -89.58
CA TRP A 36 -16.10 -7.21 -88.87
C TRP A 36 -16.84 -6.82 -87.59
N TYR A 37 -18.16 -6.58 -87.66
CA TYR A 37 -18.98 -6.25 -86.49
C TYR A 37 -19.02 -7.38 -85.47
N GLN A 38 -19.07 -8.64 -85.91
CA GLN A 38 -19.02 -9.80 -85.02
C GLN A 38 -17.69 -9.84 -84.25
N ASN A 39 -16.56 -9.72 -84.96
CA ASN A 39 -15.24 -9.70 -84.34
C ASN A 39 -15.07 -8.53 -83.36
N GLN A 40 -15.57 -7.35 -83.72
CA GLN A 40 -15.59 -6.18 -82.83
C GLN A 40 -16.47 -6.40 -81.59
N GLY A 41 -17.61 -7.08 -81.74
CA GLY A 41 -18.49 -7.45 -80.64
C GLY A 41 -17.82 -8.44 -79.69
N GLU A 42 -17.22 -9.50 -80.22
CA GLU A 42 -16.49 -10.51 -79.45
C GLU A 42 -15.29 -9.92 -78.69
N GLU A 43 -14.54 -9.02 -79.33
CA GLU A 43 -13.43 -8.31 -78.69
C GLU A 43 -13.91 -7.45 -77.51
N LYS A 44 -14.98 -6.66 -77.70
CA LYS A 44 -15.55 -5.84 -76.62
C LYS A 44 -16.10 -6.68 -75.46
N VAL A 45 -16.76 -7.80 -75.75
CA VAL A 45 -17.22 -8.73 -74.71
C VAL A 45 -16.03 -9.29 -73.94
N THR A 46 -14.97 -9.70 -74.63
CA THR A 46 -13.75 -10.22 -74.00
C THR A 46 -13.08 -9.18 -73.11
N GLN A 47 -12.95 -7.93 -73.59
CA GLN A 47 -12.41 -6.83 -72.80
C GLN A 47 -13.26 -6.52 -71.56
N ALA A 48 -14.59 -6.52 -71.70
CA ALA A 48 -15.51 -6.30 -70.59
C ALA A 48 -15.45 -7.44 -69.56
N GLN A 49 -15.35 -8.69 -70.00
CA GLN A 49 -15.17 -9.85 -69.13
C GLN A 49 -13.85 -9.78 -68.35
N TYR A 50 -12.76 -9.41 -69.03
CA TYR A 50 -11.46 -9.22 -68.37
C TYR A 50 -11.51 -8.10 -67.31
N HIS A 51 -12.11 -6.95 -67.64
CA HIS A 51 -12.29 -5.87 -66.68
C HIS A 51 -13.18 -6.29 -65.50
N ALA A 52 -14.28 -7.00 -65.76
CA ALA A 52 -15.15 -7.51 -64.70
C ALA A 52 -14.42 -8.47 -63.76
N ALA A 53 -13.57 -9.35 -64.30
CA ALA A 53 -12.75 -10.27 -63.50
C ALA A 53 -11.73 -9.53 -62.63
N ILE A 54 -11.08 -8.48 -63.14
CA ILE A 54 -10.17 -7.64 -62.35
C ILE A 54 -10.92 -6.96 -61.20
N VAL A 55 -12.06 -6.33 -61.50
CA VAL A 55 -12.87 -5.64 -60.49
C VAL A 55 -13.40 -6.63 -59.44
N GLN A 56 -13.80 -7.83 -59.85
CA GLN A 56 -14.22 -8.88 -58.92
C GLN A 56 -13.08 -9.34 -58.01
N ASN A 57 -11.88 -9.56 -58.55
CA ASN A 57 -10.72 -9.91 -57.75
C ASN A 57 -10.35 -8.79 -56.77
N GLN A 58 -10.39 -7.53 -57.22
CA GLN A 58 -10.14 -6.38 -56.35
C GLN A 58 -11.18 -6.32 -55.21
N ALA A 59 -12.47 -6.48 -55.52
CA ALA A 59 -13.53 -6.49 -54.51
C ALA A 59 -13.38 -7.63 -53.49
N ASN A 60 -12.90 -8.80 -53.92
CA ASN A 60 -12.60 -9.92 -53.02
C ASN A 60 -11.42 -9.59 -52.10
N ASN A 61 -10.33 -9.03 -52.64
CA ASN A 61 -9.18 -8.61 -51.84
C ASN A 61 -9.53 -7.51 -50.84
N ASP A 62 -10.32 -6.52 -51.28
CA ASP A 62 -10.79 -5.43 -50.42
C ASP A 62 -11.66 -5.99 -49.27
N ARG A 63 -12.49 -7.00 -49.56
CA ARG A 63 -13.29 -7.68 -48.53
C ARG A 63 -12.43 -8.40 -47.51
N GLU A 64 -11.42 -9.16 -47.95
CA GLU A 64 -10.48 -9.83 -47.05
C GLU A 64 -9.71 -8.82 -46.18
N ALA A 65 -9.32 -7.67 -46.76
CA ALA A 65 -8.68 -6.60 -46.02
C ALA A 65 -9.60 -5.99 -44.96
N VAL A 66 -10.90 -5.79 -45.28
CA VAL A 66 -11.91 -5.34 -44.31
C VAL A 66 -12.09 -6.37 -43.19
N ASP A 67 -12.25 -7.65 -43.52
CA ASP A 67 -12.41 -8.71 -42.51
C ASP A 67 -11.17 -8.80 -41.59
N SER A 68 -9.96 -8.62 -42.14
CA SER A 68 -8.73 -8.53 -41.34
C SER A 68 -8.72 -7.31 -40.42
N ALA A 69 -9.08 -6.13 -40.94
CA ALA A 69 -9.16 -4.90 -40.16
C ALA A 69 -10.21 -4.99 -39.04
N ASP A 70 -11.36 -5.59 -39.30
CA ASP A 70 -12.40 -5.84 -38.29
C ASP A 70 -11.90 -6.77 -37.18
N ASN A 71 -11.14 -7.81 -37.52
CA ASN A 71 -10.52 -8.69 -36.53
C ASN A 71 -9.49 -7.96 -35.66
N GLU A 72 -8.64 -7.11 -36.26
CA GLU A 72 -7.68 -6.29 -35.52
C GLU A 72 -8.38 -5.30 -34.58
N VAL A 73 -9.45 -4.63 -35.04
CA VAL A 73 -10.26 -3.72 -34.22
C VAL A 73 -10.90 -4.46 -33.05
N ASN A 74 -11.44 -5.66 -33.28
CA ASN A 74 -12.04 -6.47 -32.22
C ASN A 74 -11.00 -6.91 -31.18
N GLN A 75 -9.78 -7.25 -31.62
CA GLN A 75 -8.68 -7.58 -30.71
C GLN A 75 -8.27 -6.36 -29.87
N LEU A 76 -8.08 -5.20 -30.51
CA LEU A 76 -7.75 -3.95 -29.81
C LEU A 76 -8.82 -3.55 -28.80
N LEU A 77 -10.10 -3.71 -29.14
CA LEU A 77 -11.21 -3.48 -28.22
C LEU A 77 -11.14 -4.41 -27.01
N SER A 78 -10.88 -5.70 -27.23
CA SER A 78 -10.70 -6.68 -26.16
C SER A 78 -9.53 -6.30 -25.23
N ASP A 79 -8.38 -5.94 -25.80
CA ASP A 79 -7.20 -5.53 -25.05
C ASP A 79 -7.47 -4.25 -24.25
N CYS A 80 -8.19 -3.28 -24.82
CA CYS A 80 -8.61 -2.07 -24.12
C CYS A 80 -9.53 -2.36 -22.94
N TYR A 81 -10.50 -3.27 -23.09
CA TYR A 81 -11.37 -3.66 -21.97
C TYR A 81 -10.60 -4.36 -20.85
N GLN A 82 -9.65 -5.23 -21.20
CA GLN A 82 -8.79 -5.88 -20.20
C GLN A 82 -7.89 -4.87 -19.49
N ALA A 83 -7.31 -3.92 -20.21
CA ALA A 83 -6.51 -2.84 -19.63
C ALA A 83 -7.34 -1.97 -18.68
N LEU A 84 -8.60 -1.68 -19.04
CA LEU A 84 -9.52 -0.93 -18.19
C LEU A 84 -9.85 -1.70 -16.89
N ASP A 85 -10.15 -3.00 -16.98
CA ASP A 85 -10.43 -3.82 -15.80
C ASP A 85 -9.20 -3.88 -14.87
N ASN A 86 -8.01 -4.12 -15.43
CA ASN A 86 -6.76 -4.10 -14.67
C ASN A 86 -6.52 -2.75 -13.98
N ALA A 87 -6.77 -1.63 -14.68
CA ALA A 87 -6.62 -0.30 -14.10
C ALA A 87 -7.60 -0.07 -12.94
N GLN A 88 -8.86 -0.52 -13.07
CA GLN A 88 -9.85 -0.42 -12.00
C GLN A 88 -9.48 -1.29 -10.79
N GLN A 89 -8.95 -2.49 -11.02
CA GLN A 89 -8.47 -3.35 -9.93
C GLN A 89 -7.28 -2.72 -9.20
N ASN A 90 -6.31 -2.17 -9.94
CA ASN A 90 -5.16 -1.50 -9.35
C ASN A 90 -5.57 -0.25 -8.55
N LEU A 91 -6.54 0.53 -9.04
CA LEU A 91 -7.07 1.68 -8.30
C LEU A 91 -7.67 1.26 -6.96
N ARG A 92 -8.52 0.21 -6.95
CA ARG A 92 -9.10 -0.32 -5.70
C ARG A 92 -8.03 -0.83 -4.73
N GLN A 93 -6.98 -1.46 -5.25
CA GLN A 93 -5.86 -1.92 -4.42
C GLN A 93 -5.10 -0.73 -3.80
N ALA A 94 -4.84 0.32 -4.58
CA ALA A 94 -4.21 1.54 -4.09
C ALA A 94 -5.05 2.25 -3.02
N GLU A 95 -6.37 2.37 -3.22
CA GLU A 95 -7.32 2.91 -2.23
C GLU A 95 -7.28 2.12 -0.91
N ASN A 96 -7.30 0.79 -0.99
CA ASN A 96 -7.23 -0.07 0.19
C ASN A 96 -5.89 0.09 0.92
N SER A 97 -4.77 0.10 0.18
CA SER A 97 -3.44 0.32 0.77
C SER A 97 -3.31 1.68 1.44
N GLN A 98 -3.88 2.74 0.85
CA GLN A 98 -3.91 4.06 1.47
C GLN A 98 -4.72 4.05 2.77
N HIS A 99 -5.90 3.42 2.76
CA HIS A 99 -6.73 3.30 3.94
C HIS A 99 -6.03 2.53 5.08
N GLU A 100 -5.40 1.40 4.74
CA GLU A 100 -4.63 0.59 5.70
C GLU A 100 -3.43 1.36 6.27
N ALA A 101 -2.70 2.10 5.44
CA ALA A 101 -1.58 2.91 5.87
C ALA A 101 -2.00 4.02 6.84
N GLN A 102 -3.07 4.76 6.51
CA GLN A 102 -3.62 5.80 7.37
C GLN A 102 -4.14 5.22 8.70
N SER A 103 -4.83 4.08 8.67
CA SER A 103 -5.30 3.40 9.88
C SER A 103 -4.12 2.96 10.76
N THR A 104 -3.05 2.45 10.14
CA THR A 104 -1.83 2.05 10.85
C THR A 104 -1.13 3.26 11.49
N LEU A 105 -1.06 4.38 10.79
CA LEU A 105 -0.52 5.63 11.32
C LEU A 105 -1.30 6.10 12.54
N ASN A 106 -2.62 6.20 12.43
CA ASN A 106 -3.49 6.63 13.53
C ASN A 106 -3.36 5.71 14.76
N HIS A 107 -3.23 4.40 14.53
CA HIS A 107 -3.02 3.42 15.60
C HIS A 107 -1.70 3.69 16.35
N TRP A 108 -0.59 3.87 15.62
CA TRP A 108 0.71 4.08 16.25
C TRP A 108 0.85 5.46 16.90
N GLU A 109 0.19 6.49 16.38
CA GLU A 109 0.10 7.79 17.05
C GLU A 109 -0.63 7.68 18.39
N THR A 110 -1.71 6.90 18.43
CA THR A 110 -2.45 6.62 19.68
C THR A 110 -1.58 5.85 20.68
N GLU A 111 -0.88 4.80 20.23
CA GLU A 111 0.05 4.04 21.07
C GLU A 111 1.23 4.87 21.58
N LEU A 112 1.75 5.80 20.76
CA LEU A 112 2.80 6.73 21.18
C LEU A 112 2.30 7.64 22.30
N ASN A 113 1.09 8.18 22.18
CA ASN A 113 0.49 9.00 23.23
C ASN A 113 0.31 8.20 24.54
N LEU A 114 -0.20 6.96 24.45
CA LEU A 114 -0.32 6.08 25.62
C LEU A 114 1.05 5.78 26.26
N ALA A 115 2.08 5.57 25.45
CA ALA A 115 3.44 5.33 25.93
C ALA A 115 4.03 6.56 26.64
N GLN A 116 3.76 7.77 26.14
CA GLN A 116 4.16 9.03 26.77
C GLN A 116 3.47 9.22 28.13
N ILE A 117 2.15 8.98 28.20
CA ILE A 117 1.40 9.04 29.47
C ILE A 117 1.98 8.04 30.48
N TRP A 118 2.31 6.82 30.05
CA TRP A 118 2.92 5.83 30.94
C TRP A 118 4.31 6.28 31.43
N LEU A 119 5.12 6.91 30.56
CA LEU A 119 6.41 7.47 30.96
C LEU A 119 6.26 8.56 32.02
N GLU A 120 5.34 9.51 31.82
CA GLU A 120 5.05 10.57 32.80
C GLU A 120 4.63 10.00 34.16
N GLN A 121 3.77 8.98 34.15
CA GLN A 121 3.36 8.28 35.38
C GLN A 121 4.53 7.57 36.06
N ALA A 122 5.39 6.91 35.29
CA ALA A 122 6.57 6.23 35.82
C ALA A 122 7.58 7.22 36.43
N GLU A 123 7.77 8.38 35.80
CA GLU A 123 8.62 9.46 36.32
C GLU A 123 8.05 10.05 37.62
N ALA A 124 6.74 10.26 37.70
CA ALA A 124 6.07 10.72 38.91
C ALA A 124 6.21 9.70 40.07
N ARG A 125 6.08 8.40 39.77
CA ARG A 125 6.33 7.32 40.73
C ARG A 125 7.79 7.35 41.21
N LEU A 126 8.76 7.50 40.30
CA LEU A 126 10.17 7.59 40.65
C LEU A 126 10.47 8.78 41.57
N GLN A 127 9.93 9.95 41.27
CA GLN A 127 10.09 11.13 42.13
C GLN A 127 9.50 10.90 43.53
N SER A 128 8.37 10.20 43.61
CA SER A 128 7.75 9.85 44.90
C SER A 128 8.61 8.86 45.69
N ALA A 129 9.14 7.83 45.03
CA ALA A 129 10.02 6.84 45.65
C ALA A 129 11.34 7.46 46.15
N ILE A 130 11.94 8.39 45.41
CA ILE A 130 13.14 9.13 45.83
C ILE A 130 12.85 9.91 47.13
N LYS A 131 11.73 10.63 47.19
CA LYS A 131 11.33 11.38 48.40
C LYS A 131 11.09 10.44 49.59
N GLU A 132 10.46 9.29 49.36
CA GLU A 132 10.23 8.29 50.41
C GLU A 132 11.56 7.74 50.95
N ARG A 133 12.52 7.42 50.09
CA ARG A 133 13.86 7.01 50.50
C ARG A 133 14.55 8.09 51.33
N GLU A 134 14.56 9.34 50.86
CA GLU A 134 15.17 10.46 51.59
C GLU A 134 14.53 10.64 52.97
N GLN A 135 13.21 10.53 53.07
CA GLN A 135 12.50 10.61 54.33
C GLN A 135 12.85 9.44 55.27
N ALA A 136 12.98 8.23 54.73
CA ALA A 136 13.40 7.05 55.50
C ALA A 136 14.86 7.17 55.99
N GLU A 137 15.76 7.76 55.20
CA GLU A 137 17.14 8.04 55.64
C GLU A 137 17.19 9.04 56.79
N ILE A 138 16.34 10.08 56.75
CA ILE A 138 16.21 11.04 57.84
C ILE A 138 15.68 10.34 59.10
N ASP A 139 14.67 9.47 58.96
CA ASP A 139 14.10 8.73 60.09
C ASP A 139 15.14 7.82 60.75
N VAL A 140 15.92 7.06 59.95
CA VAL A 140 17.04 6.25 60.47
C VAL A 140 18.01 7.10 61.30
N ARG A 141 18.46 8.24 60.77
CA ARG A 141 19.37 9.14 61.50
C ARG A 141 18.76 9.64 62.81
N ASN A 142 17.47 9.98 62.80
CA ASN A 142 16.77 10.42 64.00
C ASN A 142 16.69 9.29 65.04
N LYS A 143 16.35 8.07 64.63
CA LYS A 143 16.29 6.91 65.54
C LYS A 143 17.67 6.54 66.09
N GLU A 144 18.72 6.64 65.29
CA GLU A 144 20.09 6.44 65.76
C GLU A 144 20.50 7.50 66.79
N SER A 145 20.11 8.75 66.61
CA SER A 145 20.32 9.83 67.59
C SER A 145 19.52 9.61 68.89
N ASP A 146 18.28 9.13 68.77
CA ASP A 146 17.44 8.76 69.92
C ASP A 146 18.05 7.60 70.72
N LEU A 147 18.60 6.59 70.02
CA LEU A 147 19.32 5.48 70.63
C LEU A 147 20.55 5.96 71.39
N GLN A 148 21.42 6.76 70.75
CA GLN A 148 22.60 7.33 71.40
C GLN A 148 22.22 8.14 72.66
N SER A 149 21.12 8.89 72.58
CA SER A 149 20.60 9.67 73.72
C SER A 149 20.08 8.76 74.84
N ALA A 150 19.44 7.63 74.51
CA ALA A 150 18.99 6.64 75.48
C ALA A 150 20.16 5.91 76.15
N GLU A 151 21.19 5.53 75.38
CA GLU A 151 22.43 4.91 75.89
C GLU A 151 23.17 5.84 76.85
N THR A 152 23.27 7.13 76.49
CA THR A 152 23.87 8.16 77.36
C THR A 152 23.09 8.29 78.67
N ALA A 153 21.75 8.29 78.60
CA ALA A 153 20.90 8.37 79.79
C ALA A 153 21.06 7.13 80.69
N LEU A 154 21.16 5.93 80.11
CA LEU A 154 21.43 4.71 80.85
C LEU A 154 22.79 4.76 81.55
N SER A 155 23.85 5.16 80.84
CA SER A 155 25.20 5.28 81.42
C SER A 155 25.25 6.31 82.57
N ASN A 156 24.55 7.45 82.42
CA ASN A 156 24.41 8.44 83.47
C ASN A 156 23.64 7.90 84.68
N CYS A 157 22.59 7.11 84.45
CA CYS A 157 21.86 6.46 85.53
C CYS A 157 22.78 5.49 86.27
N GLU A 158 23.48 4.60 85.56
CA GLU A 158 24.37 3.59 86.14
C GLU A 158 25.48 4.21 87.01
N SER A 159 25.93 5.41 86.66
CA SER A 159 26.95 6.16 87.40
C SER A 159 26.42 7.04 88.54
N SER A 160 25.10 7.12 88.74
CA SER A 160 24.45 8.01 89.73
C SER A 160 24.28 7.42 91.14
N GLY A 161 24.85 6.25 91.42
CA GLY A 161 24.80 5.65 92.75
C GLY A 161 25.47 6.51 93.81
N HIS A 162 25.06 6.35 95.07
CA HIS A 162 25.60 7.11 96.19
C HIS A 162 25.93 6.19 97.36
N THR A 163 26.88 6.62 98.19
CA THR A 163 27.25 5.93 99.42
C THR A 163 26.59 6.64 100.60
N ASP A 164 25.98 5.88 101.51
CA ASP A 164 25.35 6.42 102.72
C ASP A 164 26.39 6.80 103.81
N ASP A 165 25.93 7.47 104.88
CA ASP A 165 26.76 7.88 106.02
C ASP A 165 27.38 6.70 106.78
N GLU A 166 26.90 5.47 106.53
CA GLU A 166 27.43 4.22 107.09
C GLU A 166 28.47 3.55 106.16
N GLY A 167 28.80 4.18 105.02
CA GLY A 167 29.79 3.69 104.06
C GLY A 167 29.27 2.61 103.12
N ARG A 168 27.96 2.35 103.06
CA ARG A 168 27.35 1.37 102.13
C ARG A 168 26.95 2.05 100.83
N TYR A 169 27.36 1.45 99.71
CA TYR A 169 26.99 1.92 98.38
C TYR A 169 25.58 1.46 98.01
N HIS A 170 24.75 2.40 97.54
CA HIS A 170 23.41 2.18 97.01
C HIS A 170 23.41 2.37 95.50
N ALA A 171 23.21 1.27 94.78
CA ALA A 171 23.12 1.28 93.32
C ALA A 171 21.80 1.94 92.86
N PRO A 172 21.82 2.74 91.79
CA PRO A 172 20.62 3.34 91.21
C PRO A 172 19.79 2.28 90.47
N ASN A 173 18.47 2.46 90.43
CA ASN A 173 17.57 1.61 89.63
C ASN A 173 17.44 2.17 88.21
N CYS A 174 18.12 1.54 87.25
CA CYS A 174 18.16 1.98 85.84
C CYS A 174 17.30 1.13 84.89
N SER A 175 16.32 0.39 85.43
CA SER A 175 15.47 -0.50 84.61
C SER A 175 14.62 0.25 83.57
N GLY A 176 14.21 1.50 83.84
CA GLY A 176 13.45 2.32 82.89
C GLY A 176 14.28 2.76 81.67
N GLU A 177 15.53 3.12 81.92
CA GLU A 177 16.53 3.59 80.97
C GLU A 177 17.01 2.43 80.11
N SER A 178 17.23 1.26 80.71
CA SER A 178 17.51 0.02 79.97
C SER A 178 16.36 -0.33 79.02
N ALA A 179 15.11 -0.27 79.50
CA ALA A 179 13.95 -0.49 78.63
C ALA A 179 13.82 0.58 77.53
N ARG A 180 14.27 1.82 77.77
CA ARG A 180 14.31 2.89 76.77
C ARG A 180 15.34 2.59 75.67
N VAL A 181 16.53 2.09 76.03
CA VAL A 181 17.54 1.65 75.06
C VAL A 181 16.96 0.54 74.18
N SER A 182 16.40 -0.52 74.76
CA SER A 182 15.83 -1.63 73.97
C SER A 182 14.70 -1.19 73.02
N ARG A 183 13.87 -0.22 73.42
CA ARG A 183 12.87 0.38 72.53
C ARG A 183 13.50 1.17 71.40
N ALA A 184 14.56 1.94 71.67
CA ALA A 184 15.26 2.72 70.67
C ALA A 184 16.02 1.82 69.67
N GLU A 185 16.65 0.73 70.13
CA GLU A 185 17.26 -0.28 69.27
C GLU A 185 16.25 -0.90 68.30
N SER A 186 15.07 -1.27 68.82
CA SER A 186 13.97 -1.80 68.01
C SER A 186 13.50 -0.77 66.98
N ALA A 187 13.37 0.50 67.37
CA ALA A 187 12.98 1.57 66.46
C ALA A 187 14.01 1.84 65.35
N VAL A 188 15.31 1.73 65.65
CA VAL A 188 16.38 1.81 64.63
C VAL A 188 16.26 0.65 63.64
N LEU A 189 16.03 -0.57 64.13
CA LEU A 189 15.86 -1.73 63.28
C LEU A 189 14.67 -1.55 62.32
N ASP A 190 13.52 -1.12 62.83
CA ASP A 190 12.31 -0.88 62.03
C ASP A 190 12.54 0.23 61.00
N ALA A 191 13.21 1.33 61.38
CA ALA A 191 13.54 2.43 60.47
C ALA A 191 14.47 1.96 59.34
N ARG A 192 15.47 1.12 59.64
CA ARG A 192 16.37 0.54 58.63
C ARG A 192 15.63 -0.38 57.66
N GLN A 193 14.73 -1.22 58.16
CA GLN A 193 13.88 -2.06 57.29
C GLN A 193 12.99 -1.22 56.36
N ASN A 194 12.43 -0.12 56.86
CA ASN A 194 11.66 0.82 56.04
C ASN A 194 12.53 1.48 54.97
N LEU A 195 13.76 1.87 55.30
CA LEU A 195 14.73 2.41 54.35
C LEU A 195 15.08 1.38 53.25
N ASP A 196 15.34 0.12 53.61
CA ASP A 196 15.62 -0.94 52.64
C ASP A 196 14.45 -1.14 51.67
N ARG A 197 13.21 -1.09 52.17
CA ARG A 197 12.00 -1.14 51.33
C ARG A 197 11.91 0.07 50.38
N ALA A 198 12.19 1.27 50.87
CA ALA A 198 12.17 2.48 50.05
C ALA A 198 13.25 2.46 48.95
N ILE A 199 14.45 1.95 49.25
CA ILE A 199 15.52 1.74 48.26
C ILE A 199 15.07 0.74 47.18
N ALA A 200 14.44 -0.37 47.58
CA ALA A 200 13.93 -1.36 46.63
C ALA A 200 12.83 -0.78 45.72
N GLU A 201 11.94 0.04 46.27
CA GLU A 201 10.89 0.73 45.51
C GLU A 201 11.48 1.76 44.53
N GLU A 202 12.49 2.55 44.93
CA GLU A 202 13.19 3.45 44.02
C GLU A 202 13.82 2.67 42.86
N ALA A 203 14.50 1.56 43.14
CA ALA A 203 15.08 0.71 42.10
C ALA A 203 14.03 0.14 41.14
N ALA A 204 12.86 -0.27 41.66
CA ALA A 204 11.74 -0.73 40.86
C ALA A 204 11.16 0.40 39.97
N ALA A 205 10.96 1.60 40.52
CA ALA A 205 10.47 2.76 39.78
C ALA A 205 11.46 3.20 38.68
N ARG A 206 12.77 3.21 38.94
CA ARG A 206 13.80 3.46 37.91
C ARG A 206 13.73 2.44 36.77
N ASN A 207 13.48 1.17 37.11
CA ASN A 207 13.32 0.12 36.11
C ASN A 207 12.07 0.34 35.25
N GLU A 208 10.97 0.79 35.85
CA GLU A 208 9.75 1.13 35.13
C GLU A 208 9.96 2.30 34.16
N VAL A 209 10.58 3.41 34.60
CA VAL A 209 10.90 4.55 33.71
C VAL A 209 11.69 4.08 32.49
N ARG A 210 12.71 3.24 32.69
CA ARG A 210 13.49 2.70 31.56
C ARG A 210 12.64 1.87 30.59
N ARG A 211 11.69 1.07 31.10
CA ARG A 211 10.77 0.28 30.26
C ARG A 211 9.79 1.18 29.51
N ALA A 212 9.24 2.20 30.18
CA ALA A 212 8.35 3.17 29.56
C ALA A 212 9.06 3.95 28.45
N GLN A 213 10.29 4.42 28.71
CA GLN A 213 11.11 5.10 27.71
C GLN A 213 11.41 4.21 26.50
N ALA A 214 11.73 2.92 26.73
CA ALA A 214 11.94 1.98 25.64
C ALA A 214 10.68 1.84 24.77
N ARG A 215 9.49 1.79 25.38
CA ARG A 215 8.22 1.74 24.63
C ARG A 215 7.97 3.01 23.83
N VAL A 216 8.20 4.20 24.42
CA VAL A 216 8.10 5.48 23.69
C VAL A 216 9.00 5.47 22.46
N ASN A 217 10.25 5.04 22.60
CA ASN A 217 11.19 4.98 21.48
C ASN A 217 10.70 4.02 20.38
N SER A 218 10.20 2.84 20.76
CA SER A 218 9.63 1.88 19.80
C SER A 218 8.40 2.43 19.08
N CYS A 219 7.47 3.07 19.80
CA CYS A 219 6.29 3.69 19.20
C CYS A 219 6.68 4.85 18.27
N TYR A 220 7.69 5.64 18.62
CA TYR A 220 8.19 6.71 17.76
C TYR A 220 8.74 6.18 16.43
N SER A 221 9.55 5.11 16.47
CA SER A 221 10.02 4.44 15.26
C SER A 221 8.86 3.86 14.43
N ALA A 222 7.86 3.26 15.09
CA ALA A 222 6.69 2.71 14.42
C ALA A 222 5.84 3.79 13.71
N VAL A 223 5.64 4.95 14.34
CA VAL A 223 5.00 6.12 13.71
C VAL A 223 5.80 6.54 12.48
N GLY A 224 7.14 6.63 12.57
CA GLY A 224 7.99 6.96 11.43
C GLY A 224 7.81 6.01 10.24
N TYR A 225 7.77 4.69 10.49
CA TYR A 225 7.49 3.70 9.43
C TYR A 225 6.08 3.82 8.86
N ALA A 226 5.09 4.11 9.72
CA ALA A 226 3.71 4.28 9.27
C ALA A 226 3.52 5.54 8.42
N GLN A 227 4.20 6.65 8.76
CA GLN A 227 4.22 7.87 7.95
C GLN A 227 4.86 7.64 6.58
N GLU A 228 5.95 6.87 6.53
CA GLU A 228 6.58 6.50 5.26
C GLU A 228 5.65 5.63 4.40
N ALA A 229 4.96 4.67 5.01
CA ALA A 229 3.98 3.83 4.32
C ALA A 229 2.80 4.66 3.77
N ASP A 230 2.26 5.59 4.57
CA ASP A 230 1.17 6.48 4.17
C ASP A 230 1.58 7.42 3.02
N SER A 231 2.79 7.99 3.08
CA SER A 231 3.35 8.82 2.01
C SER A 231 3.51 8.02 0.71
N ARG A 232 4.05 6.80 0.77
CA ARG A 232 4.20 5.92 -0.40
C ARG A 232 2.85 5.51 -0.98
N ALA A 233 1.88 5.18 -0.13
CA ALA A 233 0.53 4.83 -0.56
C ALA A 233 -0.17 6.02 -1.24
N SER A 234 0.02 7.23 -0.70
CA SER A 234 -0.50 8.46 -1.30
C SER A 234 0.13 8.78 -2.65
N VAL A 235 1.43 8.49 -2.87
CA VAL A 235 2.06 8.62 -4.19
C VAL A 235 1.54 7.56 -5.17
N ALA A 236 1.28 6.33 -4.72
CA ALA A 236 0.73 5.28 -5.58
C ALA A 236 -0.73 5.53 -6.00
N PHE A 237 -1.46 6.33 -5.23
CA PHE A 237 -2.84 6.72 -5.52
C PHE A 237 -2.96 7.90 -6.50
N ASN A 238 -2.03 8.86 -6.45
CA ASN A 238 -2.04 10.08 -7.29
C ASN A 238 -1.33 9.88 -8.64
#